data_AF-A0A966QPZ1-F1
#
_entry.id   AF-A0A966QPZ1-F1
#
_cell.length_a   1.000
_cell.length_b   1.000
_cell.length_c   1.000
_cell.angle_alpha   90.00
_cell.angle_beta   90.00
_cell.angle_gamma   90.00
#
_symmetry.space_group_name_H-M   'P 1'
#
loop_
_entity.id
_entity.type
_entity.pdbx_description
1 polymer ?
#
loop_
_entity_poly.entity_id
_entity_poly.type
_entity_poly.pdbx_seq_one_letter_code
_entity_poly.pdbx_strand_id
1 'polypeptide(L)'
;MNGTPPQHRRRQRAAWVAIIVSALALLLFGTVRDTGPLTQQDRIDSVTKRIACPTCDGESVYVSRASAAESIRAEVARQVGDGVRTDDEIVAYVAERFGGQVLLVPRATGLDALVWILPPLITAALLGALWLAFRRWQAPSDATTTRRPLLVALALVVVVGVGGGVLVARQSGQRLPLQTLTGGIEDSTASLLAQARLASGTDVASAIELYDRVLATDPDNVEAITYRAWLVMLSARQFDEDLQRQAYGASVAAFGRALELEPSYADALCFLGIVVFRDGGDAESSREFLTRCLAGAPPAEVKGLVESLLVEVEAALD
;
A
#
# COMPACT_ATOMS: atom_id res chain seq x y z
N MET A 1 27.85 42.84 47.44
CA MET A 1 26.57 42.13 47.25
C MET A 1 26.04 42.41 45.85
N ASN A 2 25.79 41.33 45.09
CA ASN A 2 24.85 41.19 43.98
C ASN A 2 24.95 42.13 42.77
N GLY A 3 25.89 41.84 41.86
CA GLY A 3 25.84 42.33 40.48
C GLY A 3 24.75 41.59 39.69
N THR A 4 23.69 42.29 39.32
CA THR A 4 22.64 41.77 38.45
C THR A 4 23.21 41.52 37.05
N PRO A 5 23.00 40.33 36.44
CA PRO A 5 23.50 40.06 35.10
C PRO A 5 22.79 40.96 34.07
N PRO A 6 23.49 41.39 32.99
CA PRO A 6 22.96 42.36 32.02
C PRO A 6 21.67 41.83 31.36
N GLN A 7 20.63 42.67 31.35
CA GLN A 7 19.25 42.33 30.92
C GLN A 7 19.17 41.63 29.55
N HIS A 8 20.07 41.97 28.62
CA HIS A 8 20.12 41.39 27.28
C HIS A 8 20.44 39.88 27.28
N ARG A 9 21.38 39.44 28.12
CA ARG A 9 21.73 38.01 28.27
C ARG A 9 20.58 37.20 28.88
N ARG A 10 19.75 37.83 29.72
CA ARG A 10 18.60 37.19 30.38
C ARG A 10 17.45 36.97 29.40
N ARG A 11 17.16 37.95 28.54
CA ARG A 11 16.15 37.83 27.46
C ARG A 11 16.52 36.81 26.39
N GLN A 12 17.80 36.76 25.99
CA GLN A 12 18.27 35.76 25.04
C GLN A 12 18.16 34.33 25.59
N ARG A 13 18.52 34.11 26.87
CA ARG A 13 18.35 32.80 27.52
C ARG A 13 16.89 32.38 27.59
N ALA A 14 15.98 33.29 27.90
CA ALA A 14 14.54 33.01 27.94
C ALA A 14 13.98 32.62 26.56
N ALA A 15 14.41 33.31 25.49
CA ALA A 15 13.99 32.99 24.12
C ALA A 15 14.48 31.59 23.67
N TRP A 16 15.73 31.24 24.00
CA TRP A 16 16.28 29.91 23.69
C TRP A 16 15.59 28.80 24.49
N VAL A 17 15.29 29.03 25.76
CA VAL A 17 14.53 28.08 26.58
C VAL A 17 13.13 27.87 26.00
N ALA A 18 12.45 28.95 25.57
CA ALA A 18 11.13 28.83 24.94
C ALA A 18 11.17 28.01 23.65
N ILE A 19 12.15 28.25 22.77
CA ILE A 19 12.31 27.49 21.51
C ILE A 19 12.60 26.01 21.80
N ILE A 20 13.48 25.70 22.76
CA ILE A 20 13.79 24.32 23.14
C ILE A 20 12.56 23.63 23.72
N VAL A 21 11.80 24.31 24.58
CA VAL A 21 10.56 23.79 25.16
C VAL A 21 9.50 23.57 24.08
N SER A 22 9.34 24.48 23.13
CA SER A 22 8.41 24.32 22.00
C SER A 22 8.82 23.18 21.06
N ALA A 23 10.12 23.05 20.75
CA ALA A 23 10.65 21.95 19.93
C ALA A 23 10.50 20.60 20.64
N LEU A 24 10.78 20.55 21.95
CA LEU A 24 10.59 19.35 22.77
C LEU A 24 9.10 18.99 22.89
N ALA A 25 8.23 19.98 23.04
CA ALA A 25 6.78 19.77 23.07
C ALA A 25 6.25 19.25 21.73
N LEU A 26 6.71 19.78 20.59
CA LEU A 26 6.34 19.28 19.26
C LEU A 26 6.85 17.85 19.00
N LEU A 27 8.07 17.54 19.44
CA LEU A 27 8.63 16.19 19.38
C LEU A 27 7.83 15.21 20.25
N LEU A 28 7.52 15.59 21.48
CA LEU A 28 6.69 14.78 22.39
C LEU A 28 5.28 14.61 21.83
N PHE A 29 4.67 15.64 21.28
CA PHE A 29 3.33 15.56 20.67
C PHE A 29 3.31 14.63 19.45
N GLY A 30 4.41 14.55 18.70
CA GLY A 30 4.58 13.59 17.61
C GLY A 30 4.63 12.13 18.07
N THR A 31 5.17 11.86 19.27
CA THR A 31 5.27 10.49 19.82
C THR A 31 4.00 9.99 20.51
N VAL A 32 3.06 10.87 20.83
CA VAL A 32 1.87 10.52 21.65
C VAL A 32 0.64 10.22 20.77
N ARG A 33 0.73 10.31 19.44
CA ARG A 33 -0.41 10.11 18.53
C ARG A 33 -0.70 8.68 18.10
N ASP A 34 0.09 7.68 18.51
CA ASP A 34 -0.28 6.28 18.33
C ASP A 34 -1.22 5.83 19.46
N THR A 35 -2.50 6.16 19.33
CA THR A 35 -3.53 5.44 20.08
C THR A 35 -3.60 4.02 19.52
N GLY A 36 -3.05 3.07 20.27
CA GLY A 36 -3.09 1.64 19.93
C GLY A 36 -4.52 1.11 19.70
N PRO A 37 -4.65 -0.14 19.25
CA PRO A 37 -5.93 -0.73 18.84
C PRO A 37 -7.00 -0.63 19.94
N LEU A 38 -8.19 -0.14 19.59
CA LEU A 38 -9.29 0.12 20.52
C LEU A 38 -10.15 -1.12 20.79
N THR A 39 -10.08 -2.12 19.90
CA THR A 39 -10.81 -3.40 20.00
C THR A 39 -9.91 -4.61 19.73
N GLN A 40 -10.36 -5.81 20.10
CA GLN A 40 -9.65 -7.06 19.75
C GLN A 40 -9.54 -7.25 18.24
N GLN A 41 -10.54 -6.84 17.46
CA GLN A 41 -10.49 -6.91 15.99
C GLN A 41 -9.44 -5.94 15.44
N ASP A 42 -9.36 -4.72 15.95
CA ASP A 42 -8.31 -3.77 15.55
C ASP A 42 -6.91 -4.29 15.85
N ARG A 43 -6.77 -5.07 16.94
CA ARG A 43 -5.52 -5.73 17.32
C ARG A 43 -5.17 -6.91 16.40
N ILE A 44 -6.15 -7.71 16.01
CA ILE A 44 -5.96 -8.78 15.02
C ILE A 44 -5.54 -8.18 13.67
N ASP A 45 -6.18 -7.10 13.27
CA ASP A 45 -5.88 -6.37 12.04
C ASP A 45 -4.47 -5.74 12.07
N SER A 46 -4.08 -5.13 13.19
CA SER A 46 -2.75 -4.52 13.32
C SER A 46 -1.63 -5.58 13.28
N VAL A 47 -1.86 -6.76 13.87
CA VAL A 47 -0.90 -7.88 13.85
C VAL A 47 -0.82 -8.50 12.45
N THR A 48 -1.95 -8.79 11.82
CA THR A 48 -1.98 -9.44 10.50
C THR A 48 -1.43 -8.57 9.37
N LYS A 49 -1.51 -7.24 9.50
CA LYS A 49 -0.85 -6.29 8.57
C LYS A 49 0.68 -6.36 8.59
N ARG A 50 1.28 -6.87 9.67
CA ARG A 50 2.74 -6.99 9.84
C ARG A 50 3.30 -8.32 9.33
N ILE A 51 2.43 -9.25 8.92
CA ILE A 51 2.73 -10.64 8.58
C ILE A 51 2.53 -10.81 7.06
N ALA A 52 3.55 -11.25 6.33
CA ALA A 52 3.47 -11.57 4.91
C ALA A 52 2.81 -12.93 4.71
N CYS A 53 2.00 -13.08 3.66
CA CYS A 53 1.50 -14.40 3.28
C CYS A 53 2.65 -15.22 2.67
N PRO A 54 2.97 -16.43 3.20
CA PRO A 54 4.11 -17.23 2.73
C PRO A 54 3.90 -17.85 1.34
N THR A 55 2.66 -17.87 0.86
CA THR A 55 2.24 -18.47 -0.41
C THR A 55 1.66 -17.44 -1.37
N CYS A 56 1.82 -16.14 -1.09
CA CYS A 56 1.26 -15.08 -1.90
C CYS A 56 2.36 -14.08 -2.29
N ASP A 57 2.25 -13.49 -3.48
CA ASP A 57 3.28 -12.61 -4.03
C ASP A 57 3.24 -11.20 -3.44
N GLY A 58 3.85 -11.04 -2.26
CA GLY A 58 4.10 -9.75 -1.63
C GLY A 58 2.90 -9.15 -0.89
N GLU A 59 1.86 -9.94 -0.64
CA GLU A 59 0.68 -9.52 0.12
C GLU A 59 0.83 -9.77 1.63
N SER A 60 0.20 -8.91 2.44
CA SER A 60 0.03 -9.20 3.87
C SER A 60 -1.11 -10.17 4.10
N VAL A 61 -1.02 -10.94 5.19
CA VAL A 61 -2.04 -11.89 5.65
C VAL A 61 -3.40 -11.21 5.89
N TYR A 62 -3.39 -9.92 6.22
CA TYR A 62 -4.60 -9.11 6.39
C TYR A 62 -5.44 -9.02 5.10
N VAL A 63 -4.79 -8.87 3.94
CA VAL A 63 -5.45 -8.57 2.66
C VAL A 63 -5.69 -9.84 1.85
N SER A 64 -4.74 -10.78 1.92
CA SER A 64 -4.76 -11.95 1.07
C SER A 64 -5.91 -12.90 1.39
N ARG A 65 -6.53 -13.44 0.34
CA ARG A 65 -7.62 -14.43 0.38
C ARG A 65 -7.14 -15.87 0.23
N ALA A 66 -5.84 -16.11 0.12
CA ALA A 66 -5.30 -17.46 0.06
C ALA A 66 -5.63 -18.27 1.33
N SER A 67 -5.83 -19.57 1.17
CA SER A 67 -6.14 -20.50 2.28
C SER A 67 -5.07 -20.48 3.38
N ALA A 68 -3.81 -20.23 3.03
CA ALA A 68 -2.72 -20.04 3.98
C ALA A 68 -2.89 -18.77 4.81
N ALA A 69 -3.28 -17.66 4.19
CA ALA A 69 -3.53 -16.39 4.89
C ALA A 69 -4.74 -16.51 5.83
N GLU A 70 -5.80 -17.22 5.44
CA GLU A 70 -6.96 -17.50 6.30
C GLU A 70 -6.58 -18.34 7.52
N SER A 71 -5.76 -19.37 7.32
CA SER A 71 -5.25 -20.20 8.41
C SER A 71 -4.42 -19.39 9.41
N ILE A 72 -3.60 -18.44 8.92
CA ILE A 72 -2.81 -17.56 9.78
C ILE A 72 -3.71 -16.53 10.49
N ARG A 73 -4.71 -15.93 9.81
CA ARG A 73 -5.67 -15.00 10.45
C ARG A 73 -6.44 -15.69 11.58
N ALA A 74 -6.89 -16.92 11.36
CA ALA A 74 -7.56 -17.71 12.39
C ALA A 74 -6.65 -17.96 13.61
N GLU A 75 -5.37 -18.28 13.38
CA GLU A 75 -4.40 -18.48 14.46
C GLU A 75 -4.14 -17.20 15.25
N VAL A 76 -3.93 -16.08 14.57
CA VAL A 76 -3.74 -14.77 15.22
C VAL A 76 -4.98 -14.39 16.04
N ALA A 77 -6.18 -14.59 15.49
CA ALA A 77 -7.43 -14.33 16.20
C ALA A 77 -7.56 -15.16 17.48
N ARG A 78 -7.16 -16.44 17.46
CA ARG A 78 -7.11 -17.28 18.67
C ARG A 78 -6.16 -16.72 19.71
N GLN A 79 -4.93 -16.38 19.33
CA GLN A 79 -3.93 -15.90 20.30
C GLN A 79 -4.24 -14.51 20.87
N VAL A 80 -4.83 -13.63 20.07
CA VAL A 80 -5.34 -12.34 20.55
C VAL A 80 -6.54 -12.55 21.49
N GLY A 81 -7.38 -13.54 21.21
CA GLY A 81 -8.49 -13.98 22.07
C GLY A 81 -8.04 -14.52 23.42
N ASP A 82 -7.00 -15.36 23.43
CA ASP A 82 -6.41 -15.95 24.63
C ASP A 82 -5.74 -14.91 25.53
N GLY A 83 -5.26 -13.80 24.95
CA GLY A 83 -4.75 -12.64 25.69
C GLY A 83 -3.41 -12.84 26.42
N VAL A 84 -2.77 -14.00 26.28
CA VAL A 84 -1.53 -14.35 27.00
C VAL A 84 -0.27 -13.78 26.33
N ARG A 85 -0.29 -13.57 25.00
CA ARG A 85 0.88 -13.14 24.22
C ARG A 85 0.76 -11.69 23.73
N THR A 86 1.91 -11.03 23.67
CA THR A 86 2.09 -9.72 23.05
C THR A 86 2.09 -9.82 21.53
N ASP A 87 1.85 -8.70 20.84
CA ASP A 87 1.76 -8.66 19.37
C ASP A 87 3.04 -9.16 18.72
N ASP A 88 4.22 -8.82 19.28
CA ASP A 88 5.51 -9.26 18.76
C ASP A 88 5.76 -10.76 18.99
N GLU A 89 5.28 -11.31 20.12
CA GLU A 89 5.33 -12.75 20.38
C GLU A 89 4.41 -13.53 19.43
N ILE A 90 3.24 -12.99 19.11
CA ILE A 90 2.31 -13.58 18.13
C ILE A 90 2.96 -13.59 16.74
N VAL A 91 3.53 -12.46 16.31
CA VAL A 91 4.23 -12.36 15.02
C VAL A 91 5.42 -13.32 14.97
N ALA A 92 6.21 -13.42 16.04
CA ALA A 92 7.35 -14.33 16.12
C ALA A 92 6.91 -15.80 16.03
N TYR A 93 5.87 -16.19 16.76
CA TYR A 93 5.30 -17.53 16.71
C TYR A 93 4.81 -17.90 15.30
N VAL A 94 4.11 -16.97 14.63
CA VAL A 94 3.64 -17.17 13.26
C VAL A 94 4.83 -17.31 12.30
N ALA A 95 5.85 -16.45 12.41
CA ALA A 95 7.04 -16.53 11.56
C ALA A 95 7.82 -17.85 11.75
N GLU A 96 7.91 -18.34 12.98
CA GLU A 96 8.59 -19.61 13.30
C GLU A 96 7.79 -20.83 12.79
N ARG A 97 6.46 -20.79 12.90
CA ARG A 97 5.59 -21.90 12.50
C ARG A 97 5.33 -21.99 10.99
N PHE A 98 5.33 -20.86 10.29
CA PHE A 98 4.93 -20.77 8.87
C PHE A 98 6.06 -20.40 7.89
N GLY A 99 7.30 -20.15 8.35
CA GLY A 99 8.50 -19.98 7.51
C GLY A 99 9.08 -18.56 7.50
N GLY A 100 10.40 -18.43 7.67
CA GLY A 100 11.10 -17.22 8.13
C GLY A 100 11.25 -15.99 7.20
N GLN A 101 10.40 -15.80 6.19
CA GLN A 101 10.37 -14.56 5.35
C GLN A 101 9.10 -13.70 5.59
N VAL A 102 8.40 -13.95 6.69
CA VAL A 102 7.05 -13.43 6.95
C VAL A 102 7.01 -12.01 7.58
N LEU A 103 8.15 -11.36 7.85
CA LEU A 103 8.16 -10.02 8.47
C LEU A 103 8.22 -8.91 7.40
N LEU A 104 7.11 -8.21 7.19
CA LEU A 104 7.02 -7.02 6.32
C LEU A 104 7.74 -5.78 6.89
N VAL A 105 8.12 -5.82 8.17
CA VAL A 105 8.82 -4.74 8.86
C VAL A 105 10.07 -5.33 9.50
N PRO A 106 11.29 -4.90 9.11
CA PRO A 106 12.51 -5.34 9.79
C PRO A 106 12.41 -4.97 11.26
N ARG A 107 12.79 -5.91 12.14
CA ARG A 107 12.78 -5.68 13.59
C ARG A 107 13.67 -4.47 13.87
N ALA A 108 13.13 -3.44 14.52
CA ALA A 108 13.87 -2.24 14.92
C ALA A 108 14.83 -2.53 16.10
N THR A 109 15.61 -3.60 16.03
CA THR A 109 16.57 -4.01 17.05
C THR A 109 17.93 -4.20 16.40
N GLY A 110 18.88 -3.32 16.71
CA GLY A 110 20.26 -3.36 16.20
C GLY A 110 20.67 -2.11 15.43
N LEU A 111 21.50 -2.28 14.41
CA LEU A 111 22.04 -1.17 13.60
C LEU A 111 20.96 -0.40 12.81
N ASP A 112 19.80 -1.00 12.54
CA ASP A 112 18.68 -0.35 11.84
C ASP A 112 18.04 0.80 12.65
N ALA A 113 18.22 0.83 13.98
CA ALA A 113 17.80 1.95 14.81
C ALA A 113 18.69 3.20 14.62
N LEU A 114 19.93 3.04 14.10
CA LEU A 114 20.78 4.20 13.81
C LEU A 114 20.15 5.10 12.76
N VAL A 115 19.42 4.58 11.77
CA VAL A 115 18.77 5.41 10.74
C VAL A 115 17.81 6.43 11.36
N TRP A 116 17.16 6.10 12.46
CA TRP A 116 16.22 6.98 13.15
C TRP A 116 16.90 7.90 14.18
N ILE A 117 18.05 7.49 14.73
CA ILE A 117 18.80 8.25 15.74
C ILE A 117 19.83 9.20 15.09
N LEU A 118 20.40 8.84 13.95
CA LEU A 118 21.47 9.58 13.28
C LEU A 118 21.02 10.98 12.82
N PRO A 119 19.84 11.20 12.20
CA PRO A 119 19.42 12.53 11.78
C PRO A 119 19.22 13.51 12.95
N PRO A 120 18.54 13.16 14.06
CA PRO A 120 18.47 14.00 15.26
C PRO A 120 19.85 14.32 15.84
N LEU A 121 20.75 13.33 15.88
CA LEU A 121 22.07 13.44 16.51
C LEU A 121 23.01 14.35 15.70
N ILE A 122 23.00 14.23 14.37
CA ILE A 122 23.70 15.15 13.46
C ILE A 122 23.15 16.58 13.61
N THR A 123 21.83 16.72 13.68
CA THR A 123 21.18 18.04 13.84
C THR A 123 21.57 18.68 15.18
N ALA A 124 21.57 17.92 16.28
CA ALA A 124 22.00 18.38 17.58
C ALA A 124 23.50 18.75 17.60
N ALA A 125 24.35 17.97 16.93
CA ALA A 125 25.77 18.26 16.81
C ALA A 125 26.04 19.54 16.01
N LEU A 126 25.32 19.77 14.91
CA LEU A 126 25.43 20.99 14.11
C LEU A 126 24.97 22.22 14.90
N LEU A 127 23.84 22.14 15.60
CA LEU A 127 23.35 23.23 16.46
C LEU A 127 24.30 23.51 17.63
N GLY A 128 24.86 22.46 18.25
CA GLY A 128 25.85 22.58 19.31
C GLY A 128 27.16 23.21 18.84
N ALA A 129 27.66 22.82 17.67
CA ALA A 129 28.85 23.40 17.05
C ALA A 129 28.65 24.90 16.72
N LEU A 130 27.47 25.25 16.19
CA LEU A 130 27.07 26.63 15.89
C LEU A 130 26.99 27.48 17.18
N TRP A 131 26.41 26.94 18.25
CA TRP A 131 26.32 27.61 19.55
C TRP A 131 27.69 27.81 20.20
N LEU A 132 28.55 26.79 20.14
CA LEU A 132 29.93 26.89 20.59
C LEU A 132 30.66 27.97 19.80
N ALA A 133 30.55 27.99 18.46
CA ALA A 133 31.12 29.04 17.60
C ALA A 133 30.66 30.45 18.02
N PHE A 134 29.39 30.58 18.37
CA PHE A 134 28.82 31.83 18.88
C PHE A 134 29.38 32.25 20.25
N ARG A 135 29.67 31.30 21.16
CA ARG A 135 30.29 31.62 22.46
C ARG A 135 31.76 32.05 22.33
N ARG A 136 32.53 31.46 21.39
CA ARG A 136 33.94 31.85 21.15
C ARG A 136 34.03 33.25 20.53
N TRP A 137 33.09 33.62 19.66
CA TRP A 137 33.03 34.96 19.06
C TRP A 137 32.44 36.04 19.97
N GLN A 138 31.96 35.67 21.16
CA GLN A 138 31.58 36.63 22.22
C GLN A 138 32.71 36.91 23.22
N ALA A 139 33.92 36.40 22.99
CA ALA A 139 35.11 36.93 23.66
C ALA A 139 35.29 38.40 23.21
N PRO A 140 35.56 39.33 24.14
CA PRO A 140 35.54 40.74 23.82
C PRO A 140 36.67 41.06 22.84
N SER A 141 36.29 41.39 21.61
CA SER A 141 37.14 42.12 20.68
C SER A 141 36.36 43.37 20.31
N ASP A 142 36.96 44.51 20.63
CA ASP A 142 36.41 45.83 20.39
C ASP A 142 36.02 46.04 18.93
N ALA A 143 34.95 46.81 18.77
CA ALA A 143 34.53 47.55 17.58
C ALA A 143 34.10 46.78 16.31
N THR A 144 32.83 47.02 15.95
CA THR A 144 32.31 47.04 14.57
C THR A 144 32.62 45.83 13.68
N THR A 145 31.96 44.70 13.91
CA THR A 145 31.79 43.70 12.86
C THR A 145 30.32 43.31 12.72
N THR A 146 29.76 43.87 11.65
CA THR A 146 28.48 43.72 10.97
C THR A 146 27.67 42.46 11.31
N ARG A 147 26.36 42.62 11.60
CA ARG A 147 25.34 41.52 11.77
C ARG A 147 25.14 40.60 10.54
N ARG A 148 25.88 40.83 9.45
CA ARG A 148 25.79 40.12 8.17
C ARG A 148 26.08 38.61 8.24
N PRO A 149 27.10 38.08 8.96
CA PRO A 149 27.39 36.66 8.94
C PRO A 149 26.31 35.85 9.69
N LEU A 150 25.62 36.46 10.66
CA LEU A 150 24.52 35.82 11.39
C LEU A 150 23.25 35.69 10.53
N LEU A 151 22.91 36.74 9.78
CA LEU A 151 21.78 36.70 8.86
C LEU A 151 22.02 35.71 7.71
N VAL A 152 23.26 35.63 7.21
CA VAL A 152 23.64 34.65 6.18
C VAL A 152 23.54 33.22 6.71
N ALA A 153 24.03 32.95 7.93
CA ALA A 153 23.94 31.61 8.53
C ALA A 153 22.48 31.19 8.78
N LEU A 154 21.63 32.10 9.30
CA LEU A 154 20.21 31.82 9.51
C LEU A 154 19.48 31.57 8.19
N ALA A 155 19.75 32.39 7.17
CA ALA A 155 19.18 32.21 5.84
C ALA A 155 19.58 30.88 5.22
N LEU A 156 20.84 30.46 5.37
CA LEU A 156 21.32 29.16 4.87
C LEU A 156 20.60 27.98 5.54
N VAL A 157 20.40 28.03 6.86
CA VAL A 157 19.67 26.98 7.60
C VAL A 157 18.21 26.92 7.17
N VAL A 158 17.55 28.07 6.98
CA VAL A 158 16.16 28.12 6.51
C VAL A 158 16.06 27.60 5.08
N VAL A 159 16.96 27.99 4.18
CA VAL A 159 16.97 27.53 2.78
C VAL A 159 17.23 26.03 2.69
N VAL A 160 18.16 25.49 3.48
CA VAL A 160 18.45 24.05 3.50
C VAL A 160 17.30 23.26 4.14
N GLY A 161 16.72 23.75 5.23
CA GLY A 161 15.61 23.09 5.92
C GLY A 161 14.32 23.11 5.09
N VAL A 162 13.93 24.26 4.55
CA VAL A 162 12.74 24.40 3.70
C VAL A 162 12.97 23.74 2.34
N GLY A 163 14.13 23.94 1.73
CA GLY A 163 14.48 23.32 0.45
C GLY A 163 14.55 21.80 0.55
N GLY A 164 15.18 21.26 1.60
CA GLY A 164 15.20 19.83 1.89
C GLY A 164 13.80 19.28 2.17
N GLY A 165 12.99 19.97 2.98
CA GLY A 165 11.61 19.58 3.25
C GLY A 165 10.72 19.56 2.00
N VAL A 166 10.85 20.57 1.14
CA VAL A 166 10.11 20.66 -0.13
C VAL A 166 10.59 19.60 -1.13
N LEU A 167 11.90 19.33 -1.21
CA LEU A 167 12.45 18.30 -2.08
C LEU A 167 11.95 16.91 -1.67
N VAL A 168 12.01 16.60 -0.37
CA VAL A 168 11.48 15.34 0.18
C VAL A 168 9.98 15.24 -0.09
N ALA A 169 9.20 16.28 0.19
CA ALA A 169 7.76 16.28 -0.06
C ALA A 169 7.38 16.15 -1.54
N ARG A 170 8.25 16.61 -2.46
CA ARG A 170 8.04 16.47 -3.91
C ARG A 170 8.49 15.12 -4.47
N GLN A 171 9.50 14.49 -3.87
CA GLN A 171 9.92 13.13 -4.24
C GLN A 171 9.04 12.05 -3.62
N SER A 172 8.39 12.32 -2.49
CA SER A 172 7.41 11.41 -1.91
C SER A 172 6.03 11.65 -2.53
N GLY A 173 5.72 10.92 -3.60
CA GLY A 173 4.44 10.97 -4.29
C GLY A 173 3.23 10.68 -3.39
N GLN A 174 2.02 11.00 -3.89
CA GLN A 174 0.78 10.68 -3.19
C GLN A 174 0.63 9.16 -3.04
N ARG A 175 0.53 8.69 -1.80
CA ARG A 175 0.46 7.27 -1.46
C ARG A 175 -0.96 6.75 -1.65
N LEU A 176 -1.10 5.66 -2.40
CA LEU A 176 -2.33 4.88 -2.42
C LEU A 176 -2.50 4.13 -1.08
N PRO A 177 -3.73 3.81 -0.66
CA PRO A 177 -3.94 2.90 0.46
C PRO A 177 -3.21 1.58 0.18
N LEU A 178 -2.50 1.03 1.19
CA LEU A 178 -1.72 -0.23 1.17
C LEU A 178 -0.24 -0.20 0.73
N GLN A 179 0.39 0.94 0.45
CA GLN A 179 1.85 0.97 0.27
C GLN A 179 2.63 0.97 1.60
N THR A 180 3.73 0.23 1.67
CA THR A 180 4.64 0.20 2.82
C THR A 180 5.43 1.50 2.94
N LEU A 181 5.92 1.80 4.15
CA LEU A 181 6.69 3.02 4.46
C LEU A 181 7.96 3.17 3.63
N THR A 182 8.52 2.06 3.13
CA THR A 182 9.73 2.00 2.29
C THR A 182 9.46 2.21 0.79
N GLY A 183 8.19 2.44 0.40
CA GLY A 183 7.75 2.37 -1.00
C GLY A 183 7.37 0.94 -1.35
N GLY A 184 6.22 0.75 -2.02
CA GLY A 184 5.88 -0.54 -2.62
C GLY A 184 6.85 -0.83 -3.77
N ILE A 185 7.16 -2.10 -4.00
CA ILE A 185 7.78 -2.51 -5.26
C ILE A 185 6.79 -2.13 -6.35
N GLU A 186 7.13 -1.14 -7.19
CA GLU A 186 6.25 -0.58 -8.23
C GLU A 186 5.69 -1.67 -9.17
N ASP A 187 6.32 -2.85 -9.17
CA ASP A 187 6.07 -3.99 -10.05
C ASP A 187 5.61 -5.28 -9.33
N SER A 188 5.15 -5.23 -8.08
CA SER A 188 4.56 -6.45 -7.47
C SER A 188 3.22 -6.82 -8.13
N THR A 189 2.94 -8.12 -8.25
CA THR A 189 1.69 -8.65 -8.84
C THR A 189 0.45 -7.99 -8.23
N ALA A 190 0.40 -7.87 -6.91
CA ALA A 190 -0.72 -7.24 -6.20
C ALA A 190 -0.88 -5.74 -6.54
N SER A 191 0.23 -5.01 -6.69
CA SER A 191 0.18 -3.59 -7.07
C SER A 191 -0.31 -3.41 -8.51
N LEU A 192 0.15 -4.27 -9.42
CA LEU A 192 -0.26 -4.24 -10.83
C LEU A 192 -1.74 -4.59 -10.98
N LEU A 193 -2.23 -5.63 -10.28
CA LEU A 193 -3.66 -5.98 -10.27
C LEU A 193 -4.52 -4.84 -9.72
N ALA A 194 -4.10 -4.21 -8.62
CA ALA A 194 -4.84 -3.07 -8.06
C ALA A 194 -4.90 -1.88 -9.03
N GLN A 195 -3.78 -1.56 -9.69
CA GLN A 195 -3.73 -0.52 -10.72
C GLN A 195 -4.60 -0.88 -11.94
N ALA A 196 -4.58 -2.14 -12.37
CA ALA A 196 -5.35 -2.61 -13.51
C ALA A 196 -6.86 -2.47 -13.27
N ARG A 197 -7.34 -2.82 -12.07
CA ARG A 197 -8.76 -2.65 -11.67
C ARG A 197 -9.19 -1.18 -11.69
N LEU A 198 -8.33 -0.27 -11.23
CA LEU A 198 -8.60 1.17 -11.24
C LEU A 198 -8.63 1.72 -12.67
N ALA A 199 -7.72 1.27 -13.54
CA ALA A 199 -7.66 1.69 -14.94
C ALA A 199 -8.80 1.10 -15.78
N SER A 200 -9.33 -0.07 -15.43
CA SER A 200 -10.34 -0.79 -16.22
C SER A 200 -11.60 0.03 -16.54
N GLY A 201 -11.97 0.99 -15.69
CA GLY A 201 -13.13 1.86 -15.89
C GLY A 201 -12.87 3.16 -16.65
N THR A 202 -11.61 3.54 -16.88
CA THR A 202 -11.25 4.87 -17.42
C THR A 202 -10.28 4.81 -18.59
N ASP A 203 -9.33 3.86 -18.56
CA ASP A 203 -8.31 3.65 -19.57
C ASP A 203 -8.08 2.14 -19.77
N VAL A 204 -8.87 1.58 -20.68
CA VAL A 204 -8.87 0.14 -20.98
C VAL A 204 -7.52 -0.33 -21.55
N ALA A 205 -6.85 0.49 -22.36
CA ALA A 205 -5.57 0.13 -22.94
C ALA A 205 -4.50 -0.03 -21.85
N SER A 206 -4.41 0.93 -20.93
CA SER A 206 -3.51 0.85 -19.78
C SER A 206 -3.85 -0.34 -18.87
N ALA A 207 -5.13 -0.66 -18.67
CA ALA A 207 -5.54 -1.82 -17.89
C ALA A 207 -5.08 -3.15 -18.50
N ILE A 208 -5.19 -3.30 -19.83
CA ILE A 208 -4.70 -4.49 -20.55
C ILE A 208 -3.19 -4.63 -20.39
N GLU A 209 -2.42 -3.54 -20.53
CA GLU A 209 -0.97 -3.56 -20.35
C GLU A 209 -0.58 -3.99 -18.92
N LEU A 210 -1.29 -3.51 -17.90
CA LEU A 210 -1.04 -3.91 -16.52
C LEU A 210 -1.31 -5.40 -16.27
N TYR A 211 -2.38 -5.95 -16.84
CA TYR A 211 -2.62 -7.41 -16.79
C TYR A 211 -1.57 -8.19 -17.59
N ASP A 212 -1.10 -7.69 -18.73
CA ASP A 212 0.01 -8.30 -19.48
C ASP A 212 1.30 -8.37 -18.63
N ARG A 213 1.59 -7.33 -17.85
CA ARG A 213 2.74 -7.31 -16.94
C ARG A 213 2.59 -8.31 -15.80
N VAL A 214 1.38 -8.51 -15.28
CA VAL A 214 1.09 -9.58 -14.33
C VAL A 214 1.37 -10.94 -14.97
N LEU A 215 0.82 -11.20 -16.15
CA LEU A 215 0.96 -12.48 -16.84
C LEU A 215 2.40 -12.78 -17.30
N ALA A 216 3.23 -11.75 -17.48
CA ALA A 216 4.65 -11.93 -17.76
C ALA A 216 5.42 -12.53 -16.56
N THR A 217 4.94 -12.28 -15.34
CA THR A 217 5.57 -12.76 -14.09
C THR A 217 4.87 -13.99 -13.53
N ASP A 218 3.54 -13.99 -13.56
CA ASP A 218 2.65 -15.07 -13.11
C ASP A 218 1.71 -15.46 -14.27
N PRO A 219 2.14 -16.36 -15.18
CA PRO A 219 1.37 -16.74 -16.35
C PRO A 219 0.07 -17.48 -16.06
N ASP A 220 -0.10 -17.98 -14.83
CA ASP A 220 -1.27 -18.75 -14.37
C ASP A 220 -2.18 -17.93 -13.44
N ASN A 221 -1.98 -16.61 -13.40
CA ASN A 221 -2.82 -15.71 -12.63
C ASN A 221 -4.26 -15.67 -13.20
N VAL A 222 -5.19 -16.39 -12.56
CA VAL A 222 -6.58 -16.55 -13.03
C VAL A 222 -7.30 -15.21 -13.21
N GLU A 223 -7.03 -14.25 -12.32
CA GLU A 223 -7.63 -12.93 -12.38
C GLU A 223 -7.13 -12.16 -13.62
N ALA A 224 -5.81 -12.07 -13.81
CA ALA A 224 -5.25 -11.34 -14.94
C ALA A 224 -5.64 -11.97 -16.29
N ILE A 225 -5.68 -13.30 -16.39
CA ILE A 225 -6.18 -14.00 -17.59
C ILE A 225 -7.63 -13.57 -17.86
N THR A 226 -8.48 -13.65 -16.84
CA THR A 226 -9.93 -13.40 -16.95
C THR A 226 -10.22 -11.95 -17.33
N TYR A 227 -9.72 -10.98 -16.56
CA TYR A 227 -10.06 -9.59 -16.78
C TYR A 227 -9.40 -9.01 -18.04
N ARG A 228 -8.20 -9.46 -18.41
CA ARG A 228 -7.60 -9.09 -19.69
C ARG A 228 -8.45 -9.58 -20.87
N ALA A 229 -8.85 -10.84 -20.86
CA ALA A 229 -9.69 -11.42 -21.90
C ALA A 229 -11.05 -10.72 -22.02
N TRP A 230 -11.64 -10.36 -20.89
CA TRP A 230 -12.88 -9.58 -20.83
C TRP A 230 -12.71 -8.20 -21.46
N LEU A 231 -11.67 -7.45 -21.09
CA LEU A 231 -11.40 -6.12 -21.65
C LEU A 231 -11.11 -6.18 -23.16
N VAL A 232 -10.36 -7.18 -23.62
CA VAL A 232 -10.12 -7.41 -25.05
C VAL A 232 -11.44 -7.65 -25.79
N MET A 233 -12.31 -8.53 -25.26
CA MET A 233 -13.60 -8.82 -25.88
C MET A 233 -14.51 -7.59 -25.92
N LEU A 234 -14.63 -6.86 -24.81
CA LEU A 234 -15.44 -5.64 -24.74
C LEU A 234 -14.93 -4.58 -25.73
N SER A 235 -13.61 -4.42 -25.82
CA SER A 235 -13.00 -3.46 -26.75
C SER A 235 -13.20 -3.88 -28.19
N ALA A 236 -13.21 -5.18 -28.50
CA ALA A 236 -13.36 -5.70 -29.85
C ALA A 236 -14.73 -5.39 -30.49
N ARG A 237 -15.78 -5.23 -29.67
CA ARG A 237 -17.16 -4.97 -30.15
C ARG A 237 -17.33 -3.65 -30.91
N GLN A 238 -16.37 -2.73 -30.81
CA GLN A 238 -16.40 -1.45 -31.55
C GLN A 238 -15.68 -1.52 -32.91
N PHE A 239 -15.01 -2.64 -33.21
CA PHE A 239 -14.24 -2.83 -34.44
C PHE A 239 -15.00 -3.71 -35.44
N ASP A 240 -14.36 -4.05 -36.55
CA ASP A 240 -14.93 -4.88 -37.61
C ASP A 240 -15.14 -6.36 -37.18
N GLU A 241 -15.99 -7.06 -37.95
CA GLU A 241 -16.40 -8.44 -37.65
C GLU A 241 -15.25 -9.45 -37.68
N ASP A 242 -14.18 -9.20 -38.45
CA ASP A 242 -13.01 -10.10 -38.47
C ASP A 242 -12.25 -9.98 -37.14
N LEU A 243 -12.00 -8.76 -36.68
CA LEU A 243 -11.33 -8.53 -35.40
C LEU A 243 -12.19 -9.00 -34.22
N GLN A 244 -13.51 -8.79 -34.27
CA GLN A 244 -14.42 -9.28 -33.25
C GLN A 244 -14.40 -10.81 -33.15
N ARG A 245 -14.39 -11.53 -34.28
CA ARG A 245 -14.28 -13.00 -34.30
C ARG A 245 -12.96 -13.48 -33.73
N GLN A 246 -11.85 -12.79 -34.04
CA GLN A 246 -10.54 -13.13 -33.47
C GLN A 246 -10.53 -12.93 -31.95
N ALA A 247 -11.05 -11.81 -31.47
CA ALA A 247 -11.14 -11.50 -30.05
C ALA A 247 -12.03 -12.51 -29.31
N TYR A 248 -13.19 -12.88 -29.88
CA TYR A 248 -14.07 -13.90 -29.33
C TYR A 248 -13.33 -15.22 -29.10
N GLY A 249 -12.66 -15.74 -30.14
CA GLY A 249 -11.91 -17.00 -30.03
C GLY A 249 -10.79 -16.93 -28.98
N ALA A 250 -10.04 -15.82 -28.93
CA ALA A 250 -8.99 -15.61 -27.96
C ALA A 250 -9.54 -15.52 -26.51
N SER A 251 -10.66 -14.83 -26.32
CA SER A 251 -11.27 -14.65 -25.00
C SER A 251 -11.89 -15.94 -24.48
N VAL A 252 -12.60 -16.71 -25.32
CA VAL A 252 -13.12 -18.03 -24.93
C VAL A 252 -11.99 -18.97 -24.50
N ALA A 253 -10.88 -19.00 -25.25
CA ALA A 253 -9.71 -19.81 -24.88
C ALA A 253 -9.09 -19.36 -23.55
N ALA A 254 -8.99 -18.05 -23.31
CA ALA A 254 -8.46 -17.50 -22.07
C ALA A 254 -9.35 -17.81 -20.85
N PHE A 255 -10.67 -17.64 -20.97
CA PHE A 255 -11.60 -18.02 -19.90
C PHE A 255 -11.57 -19.53 -19.64
N GLY A 256 -11.48 -20.35 -20.69
CA GLY A 256 -11.30 -21.79 -20.55
C GLY A 256 -10.06 -22.13 -19.73
N ARG A 257 -8.91 -21.53 -20.05
CA ARG A 257 -7.68 -21.69 -19.26
C ARG A 257 -7.83 -21.24 -17.81
N ALA A 258 -8.49 -20.11 -17.56
CA ALA A 258 -8.74 -19.66 -16.19
C ALA A 258 -9.59 -20.68 -15.40
N LEU A 259 -10.57 -21.31 -16.04
CA LEU A 259 -11.41 -22.35 -15.43
C LEU A 259 -10.72 -23.71 -15.31
N GLU A 260 -9.71 -24.01 -16.13
CA GLU A 260 -8.84 -25.17 -15.94
C GLU A 260 -7.98 -25.02 -14.68
N LEU A 261 -7.49 -23.80 -14.42
CA LEU A 261 -6.70 -23.46 -13.25
C LEU A 261 -7.56 -23.39 -11.98
N GLU A 262 -8.73 -22.72 -12.07
CA GLU A 262 -9.69 -22.59 -10.96
C GLU A 262 -11.13 -22.80 -11.47
N PRO A 263 -11.68 -24.03 -11.38
CA PRO A 263 -13.00 -24.38 -11.94
C PRO A 263 -14.20 -23.64 -11.35
N SER A 264 -14.03 -23.05 -10.16
CA SER A 264 -15.04 -22.28 -9.43
C SER A 264 -14.85 -20.77 -9.54
N TYR A 265 -13.90 -20.28 -10.34
CA TYR A 265 -13.62 -18.85 -10.44
C TYR A 265 -14.82 -18.12 -11.04
N ALA A 266 -15.53 -17.37 -10.18
CA ALA A 266 -16.85 -16.85 -10.48
C ALA A 266 -16.84 -15.91 -11.68
N ASP A 267 -15.90 -14.97 -11.75
CA ASP A 267 -15.84 -13.97 -12.81
C ASP A 267 -15.62 -14.62 -14.19
N ALA A 268 -14.76 -15.64 -14.30
CA ALA A 268 -14.57 -16.37 -15.55
C ALA A 268 -15.84 -17.11 -15.99
N LEU A 269 -16.59 -17.72 -15.06
CA LEU A 269 -17.88 -18.36 -15.36
C LEU A 269 -18.89 -17.33 -15.87
N CYS A 270 -19.03 -16.21 -15.16
CA CYS A 270 -20.00 -15.17 -15.53
C CYS A 270 -19.64 -14.55 -16.89
N PHE A 271 -18.37 -14.17 -17.09
CA PHE A 271 -17.91 -13.55 -18.33
C PHE A 271 -17.98 -14.51 -19.52
N LEU A 272 -17.58 -15.77 -19.35
CA LEU A 272 -17.66 -16.76 -20.40
C LEU A 272 -19.11 -16.98 -20.82
N GLY A 273 -20.04 -17.15 -19.88
CA GLY A 273 -21.47 -17.28 -20.18
C GLY A 273 -22.03 -16.08 -20.94
N ILE A 274 -21.65 -14.87 -20.54
CA ILE A 274 -22.04 -13.64 -21.27
C ILE A 274 -21.49 -13.64 -22.70
N VAL A 275 -20.19 -13.93 -22.88
CA VAL A 275 -19.50 -13.85 -24.18
C VAL A 275 -20.01 -14.93 -25.14
N VAL A 276 -20.18 -16.18 -24.68
CA VAL A 276 -20.65 -17.25 -25.57
C VAL A 276 -22.09 -17.01 -26.04
N PHE A 277 -22.94 -16.37 -25.24
CA PHE A 277 -24.28 -16.00 -25.68
C PHE A 277 -24.30 -14.78 -26.58
N ARG A 278 -23.73 -13.65 -26.10
CA ARG A 278 -23.84 -12.36 -26.78
C ARG A 278 -23.03 -12.29 -28.07
N ASP A 279 -21.86 -12.94 -28.10
CA ASP A 279 -20.92 -12.86 -29.21
C ASP A 279 -20.83 -14.18 -29.99
N GLY A 280 -21.14 -15.32 -29.35
CA GLY A 280 -21.11 -16.65 -29.97
C GLY A 280 -22.46 -17.21 -30.40
N GLY A 281 -23.57 -16.70 -29.86
CA GLY A 281 -24.91 -17.25 -30.09
C GLY A 281 -25.15 -18.64 -29.45
N ASP A 282 -24.28 -19.09 -28.55
CA ASP A 282 -24.36 -20.39 -27.90
C ASP A 282 -25.13 -20.28 -26.57
N ALA A 283 -26.45 -20.44 -26.66
CA ALA A 283 -27.35 -20.40 -25.51
C ALA A 283 -27.19 -21.62 -24.59
N GLU A 284 -26.84 -22.79 -25.12
CA GLU A 284 -26.73 -24.02 -24.33
C GLU A 284 -25.54 -23.94 -23.37
N SER A 285 -24.35 -23.61 -23.90
CA SER A 285 -23.15 -23.41 -23.09
C SER A 285 -23.31 -22.24 -22.13
N SER A 286 -23.95 -21.14 -22.58
CA SER A 286 -24.22 -19.99 -21.73
C SER A 286 -25.02 -20.36 -20.48
N ARG A 287 -26.12 -21.10 -20.65
CA ARG A 287 -26.98 -21.53 -19.53
C ARG A 287 -26.16 -22.28 -18.47
N GLU A 288 -25.28 -23.19 -18.90
CA GLU A 288 -24.41 -23.94 -17.97
C GLU A 288 -23.51 -23.00 -17.17
N PHE A 289 -22.75 -22.13 -17.85
CA PHE A 289 -21.79 -21.24 -17.20
C PHE A 289 -22.46 -20.21 -16.29
N LEU A 290 -23.56 -19.61 -16.72
CA LEU A 290 -24.29 -18.63 -15.91
C LEU A 290 -24.92 -19.27 -14.66
N THR A 291 -25.44 -20.51 -14.77
CA THR A 291 -25.95 -21.25 -13.61
C THR A 291 -24.85 -21.51 -12.59
N ARG A 292 -23.66 -21.92 -13.05
CA ARG A 292 -22.48 -22.13 -12.18
C ARG A 292 -21.98 -20.81 -11.56
N CYS A 293 -21.97 -19.73 -12.34
CA CYS A 293 -21.68 -18.37 -11.85
C CYS A 293 -22.61 -18.00 -10.69
N LEU A 294 -23.93 -18.16 -10.83
CA LEU A 294 -24.91 -17.86 -9.77
C LEU A 294 -24.73 -18.74 -8.53
N ALA A 295 -24.37 -20.02 -8.71
CA ALA A 295 -24.06 -20.92 -7.60
C ALA A 295 -22.84 -20.44 -6.76
N GLY A 296 -21.94 -19.67 -7.37
CA GLY A 296 -20.80 -19.03 -6.71
C GLY A 296 -21.15 -17.81 -5.85
N ALA A 297 -22.43 -17.43 -5.74
CA ALA A 297 -22.92 -16.29 -4.97
C ALA A 297 -22.23 -14.95 -5.31
N PRO A 298 -22.33 -14.49 -6.58
CA PRO A 298 -21.70 -13.23 -6.99
C PRO A 298 -22.34 -12.03 -6.27
N PRO A 299 -21.67 -10.84 -6.27
CA PRO A 299 -22.22 -9.61 -5.71
C PRO A 299 -23.61 -9.30 -6.24
N ALA A 300 -24.48 -8.69 -5.44
CA ALA A 300 -25.90 -8.50 -5.77
C ALA A 300 -26.13 -7.81 -7.13
N GLU A 301 -25.27 -6.86 -7.49
CA GLU A 301 -25.29 -6.15 -8.77
C GLU A 301 -25.04 -7.09 -9.96
N VAL A 302 -23.99 -7.93 -9.84
CA VAL A 302 -23.64 -8.94 -10.86
C VAL A 302 -24.70 -10.03 -10.91
N LYS A 303 -25.19 -10.47 -9.76
CA LYS A 303 -26.26 -11.47 -9.65
C LYS A 303 -27.50 -11.04 -10.44
N GLY A 304 -27.99 -9.82 -10.23
CA GLY A 304 -29.17 -9.32 -10.93
C GLY A 304 -28.97 -9.23 -12.45
N LEU A 305 -27.77 -8.85 -12.89
CA LEU A 305 -27.42 -8.84 -14.32
C LEU A 305 -27.43 -10.26 -14.92
N VAL A 306 -26.84 -11.22 -14.22
CA VAL A 306 -26.75 -12.62 -14.68
C VAL A 306 -28.13 -13.28 -14.69
N GLU A 307 -28.96 -13.05 -13.66
CA GLU A 307 -30.34 -13.55 -13.62
C GLU A 307 -31.17 -13.00 -14.79
N SER A 308 -31.06 -11.70 -15.09
CA SER A 308 -31.72 -11.10 -16.26
C SER A 308 -31.26 -11.74 -17.58
N LEU A 309 -29.95 -12.00 -17.71
CA LEU A 309 -29.40 -12.62 -18.91
C LEU A 309 -29.85 -14.06 -19.07
N LEU A 310 -29.98 -14.80 -17.97
CA LEU A 310 -30.40 -16.20 -17.99
C LEU A 310 -31.82 -16.35 -18.55
N VAL A 311 -32.71 -15.39 -18.28
CA VAL A 311 -34.06 -15.35 -18.87
C VAL A 311 -33.99 -15.20 -20.41
N GLU A 312 -33.10 -14.35 -20.92
CA GLU A 312 -32.89 -14.22 -22.37
C GLU A 312 -32.31 -15.50 -22.99
N VAL A 313 -31.39 -16.16 -22.27
CA VAL A 313 -30.78 -17.42 -22.70
C VAL A 313 -31.82 -18.54 -22.75
N GLU A 314 -32.67 -18.66 -21.74
CA GLU A 314 -33.75 -19.65 -21.71
C GLU A 314 -34.73 -19.45 -22.86
N ALA A 315 -35.14 -18.20 -23.13
CA ALA A 315 -36.02 -17.89 -24.26
C ALA A 315 -35.40 -18.19 -25.64
N ALA A 316 -34.07 -18.25 -25.75
CA ALA A 316 -33.38 -18.63 -26.98
C ALA A 316 -33.23 -20.16 -27.16
N LEU A 317 -33.51 -20.95 -26.11
CA LEU A 317 -33.48 -22.41 -26.13
C LEU A 317 -34.85 -23.04 -26.39
N ASP A 318 -35.92 -22.27 -26.25
CA ASP A 318 -37.32 -22.65 -26.51
C ASP A 318 -37.69 -22.51 -28.00
#